data_AF-A0A9E0BLL9-F1
#
_entry.id   AF-A0A9E0BLL9-F1
#
_cell.length_a   1.000
_cell.length_b   1.000
_cell.length_c   1.000
_cell.angle_alpha   90.00
_cell.angle_beta   90.00
_cell.angle_gamma   90.00
#
_symmetry.space_group_name_H-M   'P 1'
#
loop_
_entity.id
_entity.type
_entity.pdbx_description
1 polymer ?
#
loop_
_entity_poly.entity_id
_entity_poly.type
_entity_poly.pdbx_seq_one_letter_code
_entity_poly.pdbx_strand_id
1 'polypeptide(L)'
;MFRWLMVALCAAVFALPAAAAPPIEAYGRLPTLEQVLVSPDGTKLAYVRPEGESRKIVIQNLADGKILAGVGVGAEKLRDLLWVGNDHIAFSTSTTARV
;
A
#
# COMPACT_ATOMS: atom_id res chain seq x y z
N MET A 1 20.10 38.10 35.93
CA MET A 1 20.30 37.79 34.49
C MET A 1 19.71 36.43 34.10
N PHE A 2 19.89 35.37 34.90
CA PHE A 2 19.34 34.02 34.62
C PHE A 2 17.79 33.93 34.54
N ARG A 3 17.07 34.75 35.31
CA ARG A 3 15.59 34.75 35.35
C ARG A 3 14.92 35.25 34.06
N TRP A 4 15.59 36.11 33.30
CA TRP A 4 15.08 36.62 32.01
C TRP A 4 15.33 35.62 30.88
N LEU A 5 16.40 34.83 30.99
CA LEU A 5 16.73 33.76 30.05
C LEU A 5 15.70 32.61 30.10
N MET A 6 15.20 32.24 31.28
CA MET A 6 14.16 31.21 31.42
C MET A 6 12.79 31.65 30.87
N VAL A 7 12.43 32.93 31.02
CA VAL A 7 11.16 33.45 30.48
C VAL A 7 11.19 33.46 28.95
N ALA A 8 12.32 33.85 28.36
CA ALA A 8 12.52 33.80 26.91
C ALA A 8 12.48 32.36 26.37
N LEU A 9 13.06 31.40 27.12
CA LEU A 9 13.03 29.99 26.75
C LEU A 9 11.62 29.40 26.81
N CYS A 10 10.83 29.72 27.83
CA CYS A 10 9.42 29.29 27.90
C CYS A 10 8.57 29.89 26.78
N ALA A 11 8.75 31.16 26.42
CA ALA A 11 8.01 31.80 25.34
C ALA A 11 8.31 31.16 23.96
N ALA A 12 9.54 30.70 23.74
CA ALA A 12 9.93 30.02 22.50
C ALA A 12 9.25 28.65 22.33
N VAL A 13 8.90 27.96 23.42
CA VAL A 13 8.20 26.66 23.37
C VAL A 13 6.72 26.82 22.97
N PHE A 14 6.08 27.92 23.34
CA PHE A 14 4.68 28.21 22.97
C PHE A 14 4.51 28.78 21.55
N ALA A 15 5.60 29.19 20.89
CA ALA A 15 5.59 29.71 19.53
C ALA A 15 5.69 28.62 18.44
N LEU A 16 5.67 27.34 18.82
CA LEU A 16 5.69 26.23 17.86
C LEU A 16 4.36 26.20 17.09
N PRO A 17 4.37 26.32 15.75
CA PRO A 17 3.15 26.21 14.97
C PRO A 17 2.54 24.82 15.14
N ALA A 18 1.24 24.76 15.42
CA ALA A 18 0.51 23.51 15.42
C ALA A 18 0.57 22.88 14.03
N ALA A 19 0.88 21.59 13.95
CA ALA A 19 0.82 20.87 12.68
C ALA A 19 -0.62 20.92 12.15
N ALA A 20 -0.78 21.33 10.88
CA ALA A 20 -2.08 21.29 10.23
C ALA A 20 -2.58 19.84 10.16
N ALA A 21 -3.87 19.64 10.42
CA ALA A 21 -4.48 18.34 10.25
C ALA A 21 -4.34 17.87 8.78
N PRO A 22 -4.13 16.57 8.53
CA PRO A 22 -4.14 16.05 7.18
C PRO A 22 -5.47 16.38 6.47
N PRO A 23 -5.46 16.68 5.15
CA PRO A 23 -6.67 16.86 4.38
C PRO A 23 -7.60 15.64 4.48
N ILE A 24 -8.92 15.84 4.41
CA ILE A 24 -9.89 14.75 4.56
C ILE A 24 -9.74 13.68 3.46
N GLU A 25 -9.28 14.09 2.27
CA GLU A 25 -9.02 13.22 1.13
C GLU A 25 -7.90 12.22 1.39
N ALA A 26 -6.98 12.53 2.32
CA ALA A 26 -5.90 11.62 2.71
C ALA A 26 -6.44 10.32 3.33
N TYR A 27 -7.63 10.36 3.94
CA TYR A 27 -8.27 9.20 4.58
C TYR A 27 -9.16 8.39 3.62
N GLY A 28 -9.48 8.94 2.44
CA GLY A 28 -10.29 8.26 1.41
C GLY A 28 -9.48 7.71 0.24
N ARG A 29 -8.15 7.90 0.23
CA ARG A 29 -7.29 7.44 -0.86
C ARG A 29 -7.16 5.91 -0.83
N LEU A 30 -7.39 5.27 -1.98
CA LEU A 30 -7.17 3.83 -2.13
C LEU A 30 -5.68 3.47 -1.96
N PRO A 31 -5.37 2.29 -1.39
CA PRO A 31 -4.01 1.77 -1.38
C PRO A 31 -3.43 1.72 -2.79
N THR A 32 -2.14 2.05 -2.93
CA THR A 32 -1.43 1.91 -4.20
C THR A 32 -1.14 0.45 -4.53
N LEU A 33 -0.99 -0.40 -3.50
CA LEU A 33 -0.76 -1.83 -3.58
C LEU A 33 -1.58 -2.55 -2.50
N GLU A 34 -2.05 -3.75 -2.84
CA GLU A 34 -2.78 -4.67 -1.96
C GLU A 34 -2.14 -6.07 -2.06
N GLN A 35 -2.34 -6.93 -1.05
CA GLN A 35 -1.91 -8.34 -1.04
C GLN A 35 -0.47 -8.58 -1.57
N VAL A 36 0.52 -7.95 -0.97
CA VAL A 36 1.94 -8.09 -1.36
C VAL A 36 2.52 -9.38 -0.76
N LEU A 37 3.10 -10.23 -1.61
CA LEU A 37 3.61 -11.55 -1.26
C LEU A 37 4.97 -11.78 -1.89
N VAL A 38 5.91 -12.33 -1.13
CA VAL A 38 7.22 -12.74 -1.61
C VAL A 38 7.17 -14.20 -2.06
N SER A 39 7.83 -14.54 -3.17
CA SER A 39 7.97 -15.94 -3.60
C SER A 39 8.76 -16.76 -2.58
N PRO A 40 8.59 -18.10 -2.53
CA PRO A 40 9.29 -18.94 -1.55
C PRO A 40 10.82 -18.85 -1.63
N ASP A 41 11.37 -18.64 -2.82
CA ASP A 41 12.81 -18.44 -3.06
C ASP A 41 13.29 -16.99 -2.81
N GLY A 42 12.40 -16.06 -2.48
CA GLY A 42 12.74 -14.67 -2.20
C GLY A 42 13.05 -13.81 -3.44
N THR A 43 12.90 -14.32 -4.66
CA THR A 43 13.35 -13.61 -5.87
C THR A 43 12.27 -12.75 -6.53
N LYS A 44 11.00 -12.96 -6.21
CA LYS A 44 9.86 -12.29 -6.85
C LYS A 44 8.88 -11.74 -5.82
N LEU A 45 8.21 -10.65 -6.19
CA LEU A 45 7.04 -10.12 -5.53
C LEU A 45 5.81 -10.37 -6.39
N ALA A 46 4.73 -10.84 -5.78
CA ALA A 46 3.39 -10.77 -6.35
C ALA A 46 2.59 -9.74 -5.54
N TYR A 47 1.90 -8.84 -6.22
CA TYR A 47 1.05 -7.85 -5.57
C TYR A 47 -0.13 -7.47 -6.44
N VAL A 48 -1.13 -6.88 -5.82
CA VAL A 48 -2.34 -6.39 -6.48
C VAL A 48 -2.25 -4.87 -6.58
N ARG A 49 -2.46 -4.35 -7.77
CA ARG A 49 -2.56 -2.92 -8.03
C ARG A 49 -4.00 -2.56 -8.37
N PRO A 50 -4.66 -1.71 -7.56
CA PRO A 50 -5.96 -1.15 -7.92
C PRO A 50 -5.85 -0.25 -9.16
N GLU A 51 -6.75 -0.44 -10.12
CA GLU A 51 -6.89 0.35 -11.36
C GLU A 51 -8.36 0.74 -11.54
N GLY A 52 -8.77 1.83 -10.88
CA GLY A 52 -10.17 2.25 -10.80
C GLY A 52 -11.01 1.22 -10.04
N GLU A 53 -12.02 0.66 -10.71
CA GLU A 53 -12.86 -0.41 -10.16
C GLU A 53 -12.28 -1.82 -10.41
N SER A 54 -11.19 -1.91 -11.19
CA SER A 54 -10.55 -3.17 -11.53
C SER A 54 -9.27 -3.40 -10.74
N ARG A 55 -8.77 -4.63 -10.77
CA ARG A 55 -7.53 -5.03 -10.10
C ARG A 55 -6.60 -5.71 -11.09
N LYS A 56 -5.30 -5.44 -10.95
CA LYS A 56 -4.24 -6.10 -11.70
C LYS A 56 -3.30 -6.81 -10.74
N ILE A 57 -3.13 -8.12 -10.92
CA ILE A 57 -2.07 -8.88 -10.26
C ILE A 57 -0.78 -8.64 -11.05
N VAL A 58 0.30 -8.31 -10.36
CA VAL A 58 1.60 -8.01 -10.96
C VAL A 58 2.67 -8.84 -10.29
N ILE A 59 3.52 -9.46 -11.09
CA ILE A 59 4.68 -10.21 -10.65
C ILE A 59 5.92 -9.42 -11.05
N GLN A 60 6.75 -9.12 -10.08
CA GLN A 60 7.94 -8.28 -10.23
C GLN A 60 9.15 -9.03 -9.70
N ASN A 61 10.28 -8.95 -10.40
CA ASN A 61 11.56 -9.38 -9.86
C ASN A 61 11.97 -8.43 -8.73
N LEU A 62 12.31 -8.99 -7.56
CA LEU A 62 12.61 -8.20 -6.37
C LEU A 62 13.93 -7.43 -6.49
N ALA A 63 14.92 -7.95 -7.23
CA ALA A 63 16.27 -7.39 -7.28
C ALA A 63 16.35 -6.12 -8.15
N ASP A 64 15.71 -6.13 -9.32
CA ASP A 64 15.79 -5.04 -10.30
C ASP A 64 14.46 -4.30 -10.51
N GLY A 65 13.39 -4.75 -9.87
CA GLY A 65 12.06 -4.19 -10.01
C GLY A 65 11.42 -4.44 -11.39
N LYS A 66 11.98 -5.33 -12.22
CA LYS A 66 11.42 -5.63 -13.53
C LYS A 66 10.10 -6.36 -13.40
N ILE A 67 9.08 -5.88 -14.12
CA ILE A 67 7.81 -6.60 -14.23
C ILE A 67 8.02 -7.85 -15.07
N LEU A 68 7.77 -9.01 -14.47
CA LEU A 68 7.91 -10.33 -15.10
C LEU A 68 6.59 -10.76 -15.75
N ALA A 69 5.45 -10.47 -15.10
CA ALA A 69 4.13 -10.79 -15.59
C ALA A 69 3.06 -9.88 -14.98
N GLY A 70 1.88 -9.85 -15.60
CA GLY A 70 0.70 -9.21 -15.02
C GLY A 70 -0.59 -9.78 -15.58
N VAL A 71 -1.61 -9.86 -14.73
CA VAL A 71 -2.93 -10.42 -15.07
C VAL A 71 -4.01 -9.45 -14.59
N GLY A 72 -4.92 -9.07 -15.50
CA GLY A 72 -6.10 -8.30 -15.14
C GLY A 72 -7.19 -9.21 -14.56
N VAL A 73 -7.73 -8.86 -13.39
CA VAL A 73 -8.80 -9.62 -12.72
C VAL A 73 -10.19 -9.12 -13.13
N GLY A 74 -10.28 -7.96 -13.77
CA GLY A 74 -11.54 -7.31 -14.14
C GLY A 74 -12.23 -6.65 -12.95
N ALA A 75 -13.56 -6.51 -13.02
CA ALA A 75 -14.39 -5.91 -11.96
C ALA A 75 -14.73 -6.91 -10.82
N GLU A 76 -14.39 -8.18 -10.99
CA GLU A 76 -14.67 -9.21 -9.99
C GLU A 76 -13.85 -8.99 -8.71
N LYS A 77 -14.39 -9.46 -7.59
CA LYS A 77 -13.69 -9.38 -6.30
C LYS A 77 -12.57 -10.42 -6.29
N LEU A 78 -11.33 -9.95 -6.24
CA LEU A 78 -10.18 -10.79 -5.89
C LEU A 78 -10.27 -11.10 -4.39
N ARG A 79 -10.14 -12.38 -4.01
CA ARG A 79 -10.27 -12.84 -2.62
C ARG A 79 -8.92 -13.22 -2.05
N ASP A 80 -8.26 -14.17 -2.68
CA ASP A 80 -6.95 -14.63 -2.29
C ASP A 80 -5.96 -14.56 -3.44
N LEU A 81 -4.71 -14.41 -3.07
CA LEU A 81 -3.52 -14.49 -3.91
C LEU A 81 -2.47 -15.27 -3.12
N LEU A 82 -1.82 -16.25 -3.74
CA LEU A 82 -0.75 -17.02 -3.11
C LEU A 82 0.24 -17.59 -4.13
N TRP A 83 1.46 -17.84 -3.68
CA TRP A 83 2.48 -18.55 -4.45
C TRP A 83 2.28 -20.07 -4.38
N VAL A 84 2.35 -20.73 -5.53
CA VAL A 84 2.41 -22.20 -5.65
C VAL A 84 3.79 -22.55 -6.22
N GLY A 85 4.76 -22.77 -5.33
CA GLY A 85 6.17 -22.85 -5.71
C GLY A 85 6.73 -21.50 -6.18
N ASN A 86 7.80 -21.51 -6.97
CA ASN A 86 8.54 -20.30 -7.35
C ASN A 86 8.02 -19.62 -8.63
N ASP A 87 7.23 -20.33 -9.43
CA ASP A 87 6.86 -19.90 -10.78
C ASP A 87 5.35 -19.83 -11.03
N HIS A 88 4.54 -20.24 -10.06
CA HIS A 88 3.08 -20.22 -10.20
C HIS A 88 2.43 -19.40 -9.11
N ILE A 89 1.31 -18.80 -9.46
CA ILE A 89 0.43 -18.06 -8.58
C ILE A 89 -0.95 -18.70 -8.68
N ALA A 90 -1.60 -18.90 -7.54
CA ALA A 90 -3.01 -19.20 -7.47
C ALA A 90 -3.76 -17.98 -6.92
N PHE A 91 -4.95 -17.73 -7.46
CA PHE A 91 -5.82 -16.69 -6.98
C PHE A 91 -7.29 -17.10 -7.12
N SER A 92 -8.15 -16.50 -6.31
CA SER A 92 -9.58 -16.77 -6.32
C SER A 92 -10.36 -15.49 -6.56
N THR A 93 -11.40 -15.59 -7.38
CA THR A 93 -12.36 -14.51 -7.62
C THR A 93 -13.75 -14.95 -7.20
N SER A 94 -14.60 -13.99 -6.85
CA SER A 94 -16.00 -14.27 -6.55
C SER A 94 -16.91 -13.19 -7.09
N THR A 95 -18.04 -13.60 -7.64
CA THR A 95 -19.16 -12.72 -7.99
C THR A 95 -20.27 -12.88 -6.94
N THR A 96 -20.93 -11.79 -6.58
CA THR A 96 -22.13 -11.85 -5.73
C THR A 96 -23.36 -11.65 -6.60
N ALA A 97 -24.19 -12.69 -6.73
CA ALA A 97 -25.47 -12.63 -7.43
C ALA A 97 -26.63 -12.53 -6.41
N ARG A 98 -27.73 -11.89 -6.83
CA ARG A 98 -28.99 -12.02 -6.09
C ARG A 98 -29.62 -13.37 -6.44
N VAL A 99 -30.13 -14.06 -5.42
CA VAL A 99 -31.02 -15.22 -5.53
C VAL A 99 -32.46 -14.75 -5.49
#